data_AF-A0A0C9U0B8-F1
#
_entry.id   AF-A0A0C9U0B8-F1
#
_cell.length_a   1.000
_cell.length_b   1.000
_cell.length_c   1.000
_cell.angle_alpha   90.00
_cell.angle_beta   90.00
_cell.angle_gamma   90.00
#
_symmetry.space_group_name_H-M   'P 1'
#
loop_
_entity.id
_entity.type
_entity.pdbx_description
1 polymer ?
#
loop_
_entity_poly.entity_id
_entity_poly.type
_entity_poly.pdbx_seq_one_letter_code
_entity_poly.pdbx_strand_id
1 'polypeptide(L)'
;LRTGHAQLNKHLQCIKKVHTDLCLSCRREPETVHHFLFRCRTYDKLRRVVQAEHRHNARSAKYLLSNPDTYPVLFRYINGTRRFMGVTGPLKVLQKKTRKI
;
A
#
# COMPACT_ATOMS: atom_id res chain seq x y z
N LEU A 1 7.96 -6.83 -8.21
CA LEU A 1 6.65 -7.08 -7.55
C LEU A 1 5.54 -7.06 -8.60
N ARG A 2 4.78 -8.15 -8.80
CA ARG A 2 3.58 -8.12 -9.65
C ARG A 2 2.39 -7.75 -8.77
N THR A 3 1.83 -6.55 -8.95
CA THR A 3 0.72 -6.03 -8.11
C THR A 3 -0.54 -6.91 -8.14
N GLY A 4 -0.70 -7.75 -9.16
CA GLY A 4 -1.82 -8.70 -9.28
C GLY A 4 -1.85 -9.82 -8.24
N HIS A 5 -0.73 -10.09 -7.54
CA HIS A 5 -0.62 -11.15 -6.53
C HIS A 5 -0.55 -10.62 -5.08
N ALA A 6 -0.88 -9.35 -4.87
CA ALA A 6 -0.94 -8.81 -3.52
C ALA A 6 -2.05 -9.49 -2.71
N GLN A 7 -1.83 -9.71 -1.40
CA GLN A 7 -2.82 -10.30 -0.48
C GLN A 7 -3.94 -9.31 -0.11
N LEU A 8 -4.56 -8.75 -1.14
CA LEU A 8 -5.74 -7.90 -1.06
C LEU A 8 -6.94 -8.69 -1.58
N ASN A 9 -8.14 -8.31 -1.13
CA ASN A 9 -9.33 -9.12 -1.34
C ASN A 9 -9.65 -9.41 -2.80
N LYS A 10 -9.30 -8.51 -3.74
CA LYS A 10 -9.49 -8.81 -5.18
C LYS A 10 -8.75 -10.07 -5.60
N HIS A 11 -7.47 -10.17 -5.25
CA HIS A 11 -6.68 -11.35 -5.59
C HIS A 11 -7.11 -12.56 -4.77
N LEU A 12 -7.34 -12.38 -3.47
CA LEU A 12 -7.73 -13.47 -2.57
C LEU A 12 -9.07 -14.10 -2.98
N GLN A 13 -10.02 -13.33 -3.49
CA GLN A 13 -11.28 -13.86 -4.01
C GLN A 13 -11.04 -14.66 -5.31
N CYS A 14 -10.19 -14.16 -6.22
CA CYS A 14 -9.83 -14.89 -7.44
C CYS A 14 -9.26 -16.29 -7.15
N ILE A 15 -8.49 -16.43 -6.07
CA ILE A 15 -7.93 -17.73 -5.61
C ILE A 15 -8.79 -18.44 -4.56
N LYS A 16 -10.05 -18.02 -4.38
CA LYS A 16 -11.05 -18.62 -3.47
C LYS A 16 -10.63 -18.66 -1.99
N LYS A 17 -9.79 -17.73 -1.54
CA LYS A 17 -9.37 -17.60 -0.13
C LYS A 17 -10.29 -16.72 0.72
N VAL A 18 -11.11 -15.89 0.08
CA VAL A 18 -12.13 -15.05 0.72
C VAL A 18 -13.40 -15.03 -0.15
N HIS A 19 -14.55 -14.77 0.46
CA HIS A 19 -15.84 -14.76 -0.25
C HIS A 19 -16.12 -13.45 -1.01
N THR A 20 -15.48 -12.34 -0.62
CA THR A 20 -15.73 -11.01 -1.19
C THR A 20 -14.43 -10.36 -1.66
N ASP A 21 -14.47 -9.64 -2.79
CA ASP A 21 -13.36 -8.78 -3.21
C ASP A 21 -13.40 -7.38 -2.58
N LEU A 22 -14.45 -7.02 -1.85
CA LEU A 22 -14.61 -5.68 -1.29
C LEU A 22 -13.49 -5.34 -0.30
N CYS A 23 -13.05 -4.08 -0.31
CA CYS A 23 -12.12 -3.57 0.69
C CYS A 23 -12.75 -3.59 2.08
N LEU A 24 -12.12 -4.29 3.03
CA LEU A 24 -12.61 -4.41 4.41
C LEU A 24 -12.69 -3.04 5.11
N SER A 25 -11.82 -2.11 4.72
CA SER A 25 -11.67 -0.83 5.39
C SER A 25 -12.67 0.23 4.91
N CYS A 26 -13.07 0.21 3.64
CA CYS A 26 -14.01 1.19 3.10
C CYS A 26 -15.37 0.60 2.68
N ARG A 27 -15.42 -0.72 2.43
CA ARG A 27 -16.57 -1.53 1.99
C ARG A 27 -17.33 -0.98 0.78
N ARG A 28 -16.64 -0.28 -0.13
CA ARG A 28 -17.27 0.39 -1.29
C ARG A 28 -16.84 -0.14 -2.64
N GLU A 29 -15.59 -0.57 -2.77
CA GLU A 29 -15.02 -1.00 -4.05
C GLU A 29 -14.18 -2.26 -3.83
N PRO A 30 -13.91 -3.04 -4.89
CA PRO A 30 -12.95 -4.12 -4.84
C PRO A 30 -11.57 -3.67 -4.36
N GLU A 31 -10.99 -4.43 -3.45
CA GLU A 31 -9.67 -4.18 -2.88
C GLU A 31 -8.56 -4.59 -3.84
N THR A 32 -8.30 -3.72 -4.81
CA THR A 32 -7.14 -3.83 -5.72
C THR A 32 -5.94 -3.08 -5.15
N VAL A 33 -4.74 -3.32 -5.68
CA VAL A 33 -3.56 -2.50 -5.33
C VAL A 33 -3.79 -1.03 -5.66
N HIS A 34 -4.46 -0.73 -6.77
CA HIS A 34 -4.80 0.65 -7.13
C HIS A 34 -5.75 1.29 -6.11
N HIS A 35 -6.79 0.56 -5.70
CA HIS A 35 -7.70 1.04 -4.65
C HIS A 35 -6.95 1.25 -3.33
N PHE A 36 -6.16 0.27 -2.91
CA PHE A 36 -5.37 0.33 -1.69
C PHE A 36 -4.40 1.52 -1.71
N LEU A 37 -3.63 1.72 -2.77
CA LEU A 37 -2.58 2.75 -2.83
C LEU A 37 -3.10 4.16 -3.16
N PHE A 38 -4.25 4.32 -3.82
CA PHE A 38 -4.65 5.62 -4.37
C PHE A 38 -6.09 6.05 -4.12
N ARG A 39 -7.04 5.12 -3.90
CA ARG A 39 -8.48 5.47 -3.88
C ARG A 39 -9.20 5.22 -2.55
N CYS A 40 -8.69 4.34 -1.70
CA CYS A 40 -9.38 3.95 -0.47
C CYS A 40 -9.49 5.12 0.51
N ARG A 41 -10.65 5.78 0.59
CA ARG A 41 -10.88 6.96 1.45
C ARG A 41 -10.45 6.81 2.90
N THR A 42 -10.56 5.59 3.45
CA THR A 42 -10.16 5.28 4.83
C THR A 42 -8.68 5.57 5.08
N TYR A 43 -7.85 5.51 4.04
CA TYR A 43 -6.41 5.72 4.12
C TYR A 43 -5.95 7.09 3.58
N ASP A 44 -6.86 8.04 3.35
CA ASP A 44 -6.51 9.37 2.82
C ASP A 44 -5.46 10.08 3.66
N LYS A 45 -5.64 10.10 4.99
CA LYS A 45 -4.69 10.74 5.92
C LYS A 45 -3.29 10.12 5.82
N LEU A 46 -3.22 8.79 5.74
CA LEU A 46 -1.95 8.07 5.60
C LEU A 46 -1.31 8.32 4.23
N ARG A 47 -2.11 8.37 3.15
CA ARG A 47 -1.60 8.67 1.80
C ARG A 47 -1.06 10.08 1.67
N ARG A 48 -1.64 11.06 2.36
CA ARG A 48 -1.12 12.45 2.33
C ARG A 48 0.33 12.53 2.76
N VAL A 49 0.78 11.69 3.69
CA VAL A 49 2.19 11.62 4.12
C VAL A 49 3.08 11.13 2.97
N VAL A 50 2.68 10.08 2.27
CA VAL A 50 3.40 9.56 1.09
C VAL A 50 3.45 10.61 -0.03
N GLN A 51 2.33 11.30 -0.26
CA GLN A 51 2.21 12.34 -1.28
C GLN A 51 3.03 13.59 -0.93
N ALA A 52 3.14 13.96 0.34
CA ALA A 52 3.97 15.09 0.76
C ALA A 52 5.46 14.83 0.48
N GLU A 53 5.94 13.60 0.71
CA GLU A 53 7.35 13.26 0.49
C GLU A 53 7.73 13.10 -0.99
N HIS A 54 6.88 12.47 -1.81
CA HIS A 54 7.22 12.15 -3.20
C HIS A 54 6.41 12.91 -4.26
N ARG A 55 5.52 13.82 -3.84
CA ARG A 55 4.74 14.73 -4.69
C ARG A 55 4.04 13.99 -5.84
N HIS A 56 4.23 14.44 -7.08
CA HIS A 56 3.61 13.86 -8.28
C HIS A 56 3.98 12.38 -8.48
N ASN A 57 5.20 11.99 -8.11
CA ASN A 57 5.67 10.61 -8.26
C ASN A 57 4.91 9.63 -7.35
N ALA A 58 4.34 10.11 -6.25
CA ALA A 58 3.49 9.30 -5.37
C ALA A 58 2.19 8.82 -6.03
N ARG A 59 1.85 9.30 -7.24
CA ARG A 59 0.68 8.83 -8.00
C ARG A 59 0.98 7.63 -8.90
N SER A 60 2.24 7.18 -8.96
CA SER A 60 2.67 6.05 -9.78
C SER A 60 2.95 4.82 -8.93
N ALA A 61 2.17 3.76 -9.12
CA ALA A 61 2.44 2.46 -8.47
C ALA A 61 3.81 1.92 -8.85
N LYS A 62 4.22 2.10 -10.12
CA LYS A 62 5.54 1.68 -10.61
C LYS A 62 6.64 2.38 -9.81
N TYR A 63 6.53 3.68 -9.59
CA TYR A 63 7.51 4.45 -8.82
C TYR A 63 7.54 4.01 -7.35
N LEU A 64 6.39 3.99 -6.67
CA LEU A 64 6.29 3.64 -5.24
C LEU A 64 6.77 2.21 -4.95
N LEU A 65 6.57 1.26 -5.86
CA LEU A 65 6.91 -0.13 -5.61
C LEU A 65 8.33 -0.50 -6.08
N SER A 66 8.94 0.31 -6.96
CA SER A 66 10.25 -0.01 -7.55
C SER A 66 11.38 0.89 -7.07
N ASN A 67 11.09 2.05 -6.47
CA ASN A 67 12.12 2.96 -5.98
C ASN A 67 12.36 2.76 -4.47
N PRO A 68 13.55 2.29 -4.05
CA PRO A 68 13.89 2.09 -2.64
C PRO A 68 13.76 3.35 -1.77
N ASP A 69 13.92 4.55 -2.34
CA ASP A 69 13.80 5.81 -1.60
C ASP A 69 12.38 6.05 -1.06
N THR A 70 11.39 5.37 -1.65
CA THR A 70 9.97 5.44 -1.25
C THR A 70 9.61 4.44 -0.17
N TYR A 71 10.42 3.39 0.04
CA TYR A 71 10.09 2.29 0.95
C TYR A 71 9.90 2.73 2.41
N PRO A 72 10.69 3.67 2.96
CA PRO A 72 10.47 4.16 4.32
C PRO A 72 9.04 4.70 4.53
N VAL A 73 8.58 5.58 3.63
CA VAL A 73 7.25 6.21 3.76
C VAL A 73 6.14 5.25 3.32
N LEU A 74 6.40 4.37 2.35
CA LEU A 74 5.46 3.35 1.93
C LEU A 74 5.23 2.29 3.01
N PHE A 75 6.28 1.86 3.73
CA PHE A 75 6.14 0.89 4.82
C PHE A 75 5.43 1.52 6.02
N ARG A 76 5.68 2.81 6.31
CA ARG A 76 4.85 3.57 7.28
C ARG A 76 3.38 3.57 6.88
N TYR A 77 3.09 3.83 5.61
CA TYR A 77 1.74 3.78 5.07
C TYR A 77 1.11 2.39 5.28
N ILE A 78 1.79 1.34 4.81
CA ILE A 78 1.31 -0.06 4.91
C ILE A 78 1.06 -0.45 6.37
N ASN A 79 1.99 -0.15 7.27
CA ASN A 79 1.84 -0.41 8.70
C ASN A 79 0.66 0.36 9.31
N GLY A 80 0.51 1.64 8.96
CA GLY A 80 -0.59 2.48 9.42
C GLY A 80 -1.97 1.97 8.97
N THR A 81 -2.06 1.32 7.80
CA THR A 81 -3.31 0.69 7.36
C THR A 81 -3.69 -0.54 8.20
N ARG A 82 -2.72 -1.13 8.90
CA ARG A 82 -2.80 -2.43 9.58
C ARG A 82 -3.30 -3.60 8.71
N ARG A 83 -3.41 -3.42 7.39
CA ARG A 83 -4.05 -4.37 6.48
C ARG A 83 -3.34 -5.73 6.42
N PHE A 84 -2.02 -5.72 6.60
CA PHE A 84 -1.15 -6.91 6.49
C PHE A 84 -0.63 -7.40 7.84
N MET A 85 -1.09 -6.84 8.96
CA MET A 85 -0.59 -7.19 10.30
C MET A 85 -0.75 -8.67 10.63
N GLY A 86 -1.87 -9.28 10.23
CA GLY A 86 -2.11 -10.70 10.47
C GLY A 86 -1.34 -11.66 9.56
N VAL A 87 -0.64 -11.14 8.52
CA VAL A 87 0.07 -11.99 7.56
C VAL A 87 1.59 -11.82 7.66
N THR A 88 2.07 -10.59 7.74
CA THR A 88 3.51 -10.30 7.77
C THR A 88 3.97 -9.68 9.09
N GLY A 89 3.04 -9.35 10.00
CA GLY A 89 3.32 -8.43 11.09
C GLY A 89 3.65 -7.01 10.58
N PRO A 90 4.16 -6.12 11.45
CA PRO A 90 4.59 -4.79 11.04
C PRO A 90 5.86 -4.87 10.19
N LEU A 91 5.87 -4.18 9.04
CA LEU A 91 7.04 -4.08 8.19
C LEU A 91 8.12 -3.24 8.89
N LYS A 92 9.38 -3.68 8.83
CA LYS A 92 10.52 -2.90 9.33
C LYS A 92 10.70 -1.65 8.47
N VAL A 93 10.49 -0.47 9.05
CA VAL A 93 10.67 0.81 8.35
C VAL A 93 12.17 1.01 8.10
N LEU A 94 12.57 1.03 6.83
CA LEU A 94 13.94 1.29 6.43
C LEU A 94 14.30 2.75 6.73
N GLN A 95 15.48 3.00 7.28
CA GLN A 95 15.98 4.36 7.45
C GLN A 95 16.43 4.89 6.08
N LYS A 96 16.08 6.15 5.74
CA LYS A 96 16.62 6.81 4.55
C LYS A 96 18.14 6.87 4.72
N LYS A 97 18.90 6.17 3.87
CA LYS A 97 20.33 6.43 3.75
C LYS A 97 20.47 7.82 3.16
N THR A 98 20.82 8.80 3.98
CA THR A 98 21.21 10.13 3.48
C THR A 98 22.39 9.90 2.54
N ARG A 99 22.19 10.02 1.24
CA ARG A 99 23.31 10.18 0.32
C ARG A 99 23.93 11.54 0.69
N LYS A 100 24.98 11.50 1.52
CA LYS A 100 25.86 12.65 1.71
C LYS A 100 26.41 12.99 0.31
N ILE A 101 26.15 14.21 -0.13
CA ILE A 101 26.80 14.84 -1.29
C ILE A 101 28.24 15.15 -0.86
#